data_AF-A0A7U9SX16-F1
#
_entry.id   AF-A0A7U9SX16-F1
#
_cell.length_a   1.000
_cell.length_b   1.000
_cell.length_c   1.000
_cell.angle_alpha   90.00
_cell.angle_beta   90.00
_cell.angle_gamma   90.00
#
_symmetry.space_group_name_H-M   'P 1'
#
loop_
_entity.id
_entity.type
_entity.pdbx_description
1 polymer ?
#
loop_
_entity_poly.entity_id
_entity_poly.type
_entity_poly.pdbx_seq_one_letter_code
_entity_poly.pdbx_strand_id
1 'polypeptide(L)'
;MRREKSKWSEKNKALVKSLEERGIMTDFGRKKVEEAKKNGQWNASNSTAVTEEQIARLSAVLEGYEPAFTNFRAMSLSVKKTYTRAYFDAKTEAGREKRIAWMVDRLNKNLKPM
;
A
#
# COMPACT_ATOMS: atom_id res chain seq x y z
N MET A 1 -4.31 17.82 -12.81
CA MET A 1 -5.63 17.64 -12.16
C MET A 1 -5.62 16.35 -11.33
N ARG A 2 -6.00 16.36 -10.04
CA ARG A 2 -6.08 15.13 -9.21
C ARG A 2 -7.32 14.31 -9.57
N ARG A 3 -7.16 12.99 -9.66
CA ARG A 3 -8.26 12.03 -9.85
C ARG A 3 -9.10 11.93 -8.57
N GLU A 4 -10.41 11.79 -8.71
CA GLU A 4 -11.39 11.82 -7.62
C GLU A 4 -11.12 10.78 -6.51
N LYS A 5 -10.61 9.60 -6.85
CA LYS A 5 -10.35 8.50 -5.90
C LYS A 5 -8.90 8.41 -5.42
N SER A 6 -8.08 9.43 -5.67
CA SER A 6 -6.68 9.41 -5.24
C SER A 6 -6.56 9.59 -3.73
N LYS A 7 -5.71 8.78 -3.08
CA LYS A 7 -5.37 8.93 -1.65
C LYS A 7 -4.68 10.28 -1.39
N TRP A 8 -4.98 10.93 -0.27
CA TRP A 8 -4.44 12.24 0.08
C TRP A 8 -3.28 12.12 1.07
N SER A 9 -2.04 12.06 0.57
CA SER A 9 -0.83 11.99 1.40
C SER A 9 -0.72 13.10 2.45
N GLU A 10 -0.02 12.86 3.55
CA GLU A 10 0.28 13.87 4.58
C GLU A 10 0.98 15.10 3.98
N LYS A 11 1.83 14.89 2.97
CA LYS A 11 2.45 15.98 2.20
C LYS A 11 1.41 16.87 1.50
N ASN A 12 0.34 16.30 0.95
CA ASN A 12 -0.71 17.08 0.28
C ASN A 12 -1.56 17.85 1.29
N LYS A 13 -1.80 17.29 2.48
CA LYS A 13 -2.49 18.01 3.57
C LYS A 13 -1.65 19.17 4.07
N ALA A 14 -0.34 18.96 4.25
CA ALA A 14 0.60 20.03 4.61
C ALA A 14 0.68 21.12 3.53
N LEU A 15 0.63 20.75 2.24
CA LEU A 15 0.57 21.71 1.14
C LEU A 15 -0.71 22.55 1.19
N VAL A 16 -1.87 21.94 1.43
CA VAL A 16 -3.14 22.66 1.59
C VAL A 16 -3.04 23.68 2.72
N LYS A 17 -2.52 23.28 3.89
CA LYS A 17 -2.30 24.17 5.02
C LYS A 17 -1.37 25.34 4.66
N SER A 18 -0.25 25.08 3.99
CA SER A 18 0.68 26.12 3.55
C SER A 18 0.06 27.09 2.54
N LEU A 19 -0.79 26.60 1.63
CA LEU A 19 -1.49 27.45 0.65
C LEU A 19 -2.56 28.33 1.30
N GLU A 20 -3.24 27.82 2.33
CA GLU A 20 -4.20 28.58 3.14
C GLU A 20 -3.49 29.65 3.98
N GLU A 21 -2.40 29.30 4.67
CA GLU A 21 -1.59 30.24 5.46
C GLU A 21 -1.00 31.36 4.59
N ARG A 22 -0.61 31.04 3.36
CA ARG A 22 -0.08 32.02 2.39
C ARG A 22 -1.16 32.80 1.65
N GLY A 23 -2.45 32.51 1.86
CA GLY A 23 -3.56 33.18 1.19
C GLY A 23 -3.66 32.94 -0.32
N ILE A 24 -2.86 32.02 -0.88
CA ILE A 24 -2.82 31.72 -2.33
C ILE A 24 -3.66 30.48 -2.70
N MET A 25 -4.47 30.00 -1.77
CA MET A 25 -5.41 28.92 -2.02
C MET A 25 -6.48 29.35 -3.03
N THR A 26 -6.59 28.60 -4.12
CA THR A 26 -7.61 28.84 -5.15
C THR A 26 -8.91 28.10 -4.81
N ASP A 27 -10.04 28.58 -5.33
CA ASP A 27 -11.35 27.94 -5.14
C ASP A 27 -11.39 26.53 -5.72
N PHE A 28 -10.64 26.28 -6.79
CA PHE A 28 -10.45 24.95 -7.33
C PHE A 28 -9.74 24.00 -6.33
N GLY A 29 -8.73 24.51 -5.61
CA GLY A 29 -8.06 23.78 -4.54
C GLY A 29 -9.01 23.43 -3.39
N ARG A 30 -9.80 24.40 -2.94
CA ARG A 30 -10.83 24.20 -1.90
C ARG A 30 -11.87 23.16 -2.31
N LYS A 31 -12.39 23.25 -3.54
CA LYS A 31 -13.36 22.27 -4.07
C LYS A 31 -12.81 20.84 -4.05
N LYS A 32 -11.52 20.66 -4.36
CA LYS A 32 -10.86 19.35 -4.30
C LYS A 32 -10.65 18.84 -2.87
N VAL A 33 -10.42 19.72 -1.91
CA VAL A 33 -10.36 19.36 -0.49
C VAL A 33 -11.74 18.92 0.01
N GLU A 34 -12.80 19.64 -0.36
CA GLU A 34 -14.19 19.28 0.00
C GLU A 34 -14.64 17.97 -0.64
N GLU A 35 -14.32 17.73 -1.92
CA GLU A 35 -14.54 16.44 -2.57
C GLU A 35 -13.81 15.31 -1.81
N ALA A 36 -12.58 15.55 -1.37
CA ALA A 36 -11.78 14.59 -0.62
C ALA A 36 -12.30 14.32 0.80
N LYS A 37 -12.86 15.33 1.46
CA LYS A 37 -13.54 15.16 2.76
C LYS A 37 -14.81 14.35 2.58
N LYS A 38 -15.64 14.68 1.58
CA LYS A 38 -16.90 14.00 1.28
C LYS A 38 -16.71 12.53 0.90
N ASN A 39 -15.65 12.22 0.16
CA ASN A 39 -15.36 10.85 -0.26
C ASN A 39 -14.46 10.06 0.73
N GLY A 40 -14.18 10.64 1.90
CA GLY A 40 -13.39 10.01 2.97
C GLY A 40 -11.88 9.89 2.68
N GLN A 41 -11.39 10.31 1.52
CA GLN A 41 -9.96 10.23 1.17
C GLN A 41 -9.11 11.22 1.97
N TRP A 42 -9.69 12.32 2.48
CA TRP A 42 -9.02 13.29 3.33
C TRP A 42 -8.59 12.68 4.67
N ASN A 43 -9.49 11.94 5.32
CA ASN A 43 -9.21 11.25 6.59
C ASN A 43 -8.68 9.83 6.40
N ALA A 44 -8.60 9.34 5.16
CA ALA A 44 -8.02 8.03 4.88
C ALA A 44 -6.56 8.02 5.33
N SER A 45 -6.26 7.18 6.32
CA SER A 45 -4.90 6.96 6.81
C SER A 45 -3.97 6.63 5.64
N ASN A 46 -2.99 7.50 5.41
CA ASN A 46 -2.02 7.30 4.35
C ASN A 46 -1.11 6.17 4.74
N SER A 47 -1.28 5.05 4.03
CA SER A 47 -0.52 3.84 4.26
C SER A 47 -0.86 3.27 5.63
N THR A 48 -1.75 2.27 5.66
CA THR A 48 -1.52 1.14 6.56
C THR A 48 -0.11 0.65 6.23
N ALA A 49 0.88 1.17 6.95
CA ALA A 49 2.21 0.61 6.95
C ALA A 49 2.03 -0.88 7.18
N VAL A 50 2.66 -1.70 6.33
CA VAL A 50 2.59 -3.14 6.53
C VAL A 50 3.08 -3.42 7.94
N THR A 51 2.19 -3.96 8.77
CA THR A 51 2.49 -4.26 10.17
C THR A 51 3.24 -5.59 10.26
N GLU A 52 3.92 -5.84 11.38
CA GLU A 52 4.63 -7.10 11.59
C GLU A 52 3.66 -8.28 11.62
N GLU A 53 2.45 -8.10 12.14
CA GLU A 53 1.39 -9.12 12.14
C GLU A 53 0.94 -9.45 10.71
N GLN A 54 0.91 -8.47 9.81
CA GLN A 54 0.61 -8.70 8.39
C GLN A 54 1.71 -9.53 7.73
N ILE A 55 2.98 -9.27 8.04
CA ILE A 55 4.11 -10.05 7.53
C ILE A 55 4.04 -11.48 8.06
N ALA A 56 3.74 -11.66 9.35
CA ALA A 56 3.57 -12.96 9.98
C ALA A 56 2.44 -13.77 9.32
N ARG A 57 1.29 -13.12 9.05
CA ARG A 57 0.17 -13.75 8.33
C ARG A 57 0.56 -14.21 6.93
N LEU A 58 1.29 -13.38 6.17
CA LEU A 58 1.79 -13.79 4.87
C LEU A 58 2.80 -14.94 4.99
N SER A 59 3.68 -14.90 5.99
CA SER A 59 4.66 -15.95 6.25
C SER A 59 3.97 -17.30 6.48
N ALA A 60 2.89 -17.32 7.28
CA ALA A 60 2.09 -18.53 7.52
C ALA A 60 1.43 -19.06 6.23
N VAL A 61 0.94 -18.18 5.35
CA VAL A 61 0.42 -18.58 4.03
C VAL A 61 1.50 -19.22 3.18
N LEU A 62 2.75 -18.77 3.30
CA LEU A 62 3.88 -19.28 2.53
C LEU A 62 4.51 -20.55 3.12
N GLU A 63 4.21 -20.94 4.37
CA GLU A 63 4.89 -22.04 5.09
C GLU A 63 4.86 -23.39 4.36
N GLY A 64 3.81 -23.65 3.56
CA GLY A 64 3.70 -24.86 2.74
C GLY A 64 4.45 -24.83 1.39
N TYR A 65 5.13 -23.73 1.05
CA TYR A 65 5.76 -23.52 -0.25
C TYR A 65 7.28 -23.42 -0.10
N GLU A 66 7.98 -24.56 -0.06
CA GLU A 66 9.45 -24.57 -0.14
C GLU A 66 9.95 -24.70 -1.58
N PRO A 67 11.04 -24.00 -1.98
CA PRO A 67 11.94 -23.16 -1.16
C PRO A 67 11.48 -21.71 -0.96
N ALA A 68 10.30 -21.32 -1.46
CA ALA A 68 9.81 -19.95 -1.41
C ALA A 68 9.69 -19.38 0.02
N PHE A 69 9.25 -20.19 0.99
CA PHE A 69 9.14 -19.80 2.40
C PHE A 69 10.49 -19.44 3.00
N THR A 70 11.46 -20.34 2.87
CA THR A 70 12.81 -20.12 3.38
C THR A 70 13.45 -18.87 2.75
N ASN A 71 13.30 -18.70 1.43
CA ASN A 71 13.80 -17.52 0.74
C ASN A 71 13.10 -16.23 1.21
N PHE A 72 11.78 -16.24 1.37
CA PHE A 72 11.04 -15.10 1.92
C PHE A 72 11.50 -14.74 3.33
N ARG A 73 11.71 -15.73 4.21
CA ARG A 73 12.22 -15.51 5.57
C ARG A 73 13.63 -14.93 5.59
N ALA A 74 14.49 -15.29 4.65
CA ALA A 74 15.84 -14.75 4.52
C ALA A 74 15.89 -13.31 3.95
N MET A 75 14.81 -12.83 3.32
CA MET A 75 14.78 -11.49 2.72
C MET A 75 14.74 -10.36 3.76
N SER A 76 15.19 -9.18 3.33
CA SER A 76 15.17 -7.96 4.15
C SER A 76 13.74 -7.49 4.45
N LEU A 77 13.57 -6.75 5.54
CA LEU A 77 12.26 -6.26 5.98
C LEU A 77 11.55 -5.41 4.91
N SER A 78 12.29 -4.60 4.15
CA SER A 78 11.73 -3.80 3.05
C SER A 78 11.09 -4.69 1.97
N VAL A 79 11.78 -5.75 1.59
CA VAL A 79 11.32 -6.70 0.58
C VAL A 79 10.09 -7.47 1.07
N LYS A 80 10.11 -7.93 2.32
CA LYS A 80 8.96 -8.58 2.97
C LYS A 80 7.74 -7.66 3.00
N LYS A 81 7.92 -6.38 3.33
CA LYS A 81 6.85 -5.38 3.33
C LYS A 81 6.23 -5.19 1.94
N THR A 82 7.03 -5.15 0.89
CA THR A 82 6.51 -5.02 -0.48
C THR A 82 5.68 -6.23 -0.91
N TYR A 83 6.17 -7.44 -0.66
CA TYR A 83 5.41 -8.67 -0.94
C TYR A 83 4.10 -8.73 -0.13
N THR A 84 4.18 -8.42 1.16
CA THR A 84 3.01 -8.37 2.05
C THR A 84 1.97 -7.37 1.56
N ARG A 85 2.40 -6.19 1.13
CA ARG A 85 1.50 -5.19 0.54
C ARG A 85 0.82 -5.71 -0.72
N ALA A 86 1.56 -6.35 -1.63
CA ALA A 86 0.99 -6.90 -2.86
C ALA A 86 -0.09 -7.97 -2.59
N TYR A 87 0.09 -8.77 -1.53
CA TYR A 87 -0.89 -9.75 -1.07
C TYR A 87 -2.15 -9.08 -0.49
N PHE A 88 -2.00 -8.11 0.42
CA PHE A 88 -3.14 -7.44 1.07
C PHE A 88 -3.84 -6.40 0.18
N ASP A 89 -3.18 -5.90 -0.87
CA ASP A 89 -3.80 -5.03 -1.87
C ASP A 89 -4.85 -5.79 -2.72
N ALA A 90 -4.75 -7.12 -2.80
CA ALA A 90 -5.79 -7.95 -3.41
C ALA A 90 -7.01 -8.07 -2.49
N LYS A 91 -8.14 -7.53 -2.95
CA LYS A 91 -9.40 -7.48 -2.17
C LYS A 91 -10.27 -8.72 -2.30
N THR A 92 -10.01 -9.57 -3.30
CA THR A 92 -10.77 -10.79 -3.58
C THR A 92 -9.89 -12.02 -3.37
N GLU A 93 -10.50 -13.15 -3.03
CA GLU A 93 -9.78 -14.40 -2.79
C GLU A 93 -9.04 -14.88 -4.05
N ALA A 94 -9.72 -14.89 -5.20
CA ALA A 94 -9.08 -15.17 -6.49
C ALA A 94 -7.91 -14.22 -6.81
N GLY A 95 -7.95 -12.98 -6.31
CA GLY A 95 -6.85 -12.04 -6.44
C GLY A 95 -5.66 -12.43 -5.55
N ARG A 96 -5.92 -12.90 -4.32
CA ARG A 96 -4.91 -13.37 -3.37
C ARG A 96 -4.23 -14.64 -3.86
N GLU A 97 -4.98 -15.61 -4.37
CA GLU A 97 -4.42 -16.84 -4.96
C GLU A 97 -3.46 -16.53 -6.11
N LYS A 98 -3.86 -15.63 -7.03
CA LYS A 98 -2.97 -15.17 -8.11
C LYS A 98 -1.70 -14.48 -7.58
N ARG A 99 -1.81 -13.74 -6.48
CA ARG A 99 -0.65 -13.12 -5.82
C ARG A 99 0.25 -14.18 -5.19
N ILE A 100 -0.31 -15.18 -4.49
CA ILE A 100 0.47 -16.30 -3.94
C ILE A 100 1.23 -17.02 -5.05
N ALA A 101 0.56 -17.41 -6.15
CA ALA A 101 1.22 -18.09 -7.25
C ALA A 101 2.39 -17.27 -7.85
N TRP A 102 2.17 -15.97 -8.06
CA TRP A 102 3.22 -15.06 -8.52
C TRP A 102 4.37 -14.92 -7.52
N MET A 103 4.07 -14.85 -6.22
CA MET A 103 5.07 -14.77 -5.15
C MET A 103 5.89 -16.03 -5.08
N VAL A 104 5.25 -17.20 -5.09
CA VAL A 104 5.90 -18.50 -5.03
C VAL A 104 6.84 -18.71 -6.22
N ASP A 105 6.41 -18.41 -7.45
CA ASP A 105 7.30 -18.52 -8.63
C ASP A 105 8.57 -17.66 -8.48
N ARG A 106 8.43 -16.43 -7.99
CA ARG A 106 9.58 -15.53 -7.79
C ARG A 106 10.45 -15.94 -6.62
N LEU A 107 9.85 -16.27 -5.48
CA LEU A 107 10.56 -16.66 -4.27
C LEU A 107 11.28 -17.99 -4.46
N ASN A 108 10.74 -18.91 -5.25
CA ASN A 108 11.45 -20.13 -5.65
C ASN A 108 12.75 -19.84 -6.39
N LYS A 109 12.79 -18.73 -7.14
CA LYS A 109 13.98 -18.21 -7.84
C LYS A 109 14.79 -17.23 -6.99
N ASN A 110 14.44 -17.04 -5.72
CA ASN A 110 15.02 -16.06 -4.79
C ASN A 110 15.00 -14.60 -5.32
N LEU A 111 13.95 -14.24 -6.07
CA LEU A 111 13.80 -12.92 -6.68
C LEU A 111 13.02 -11.95 -5.77
N LYS A 112 13.40 -10.67 -5.82
CA LYS A 112 12.69 -9.56 -5.13
C LYS A 112 11.40 -9.18 -5.88
N PRO A 113 10.43 -8.48 -5.26
CA PRO A 113 9.25 -7.98 -5.94
C PRO A 113 9.66 -6.82 -6.86
N MET A 114 9.38 -6.96 -8.16
CA MET A 114 9.40 -5.84 -9.12
C MET A 114 7.98 -5.35 -9.33
#